data_AF-A0A8I0KCU1-F1
#
_entry.id   AF-A0A8I0KCU1-F1
#
_cell.length_a   1.000
_cell.length_b   1.000
_cell.length_c   1.000
_cell.angle_alpha   90.00
_cell.angle_beta   90.00
_cell.angle_gamma   90.00
#
_symmetry.space_group_name_H-M   'P 1'
#
loop_
_entity.id
_entity.type
_entity.pdbx_description
1 polymer ?
#
loop_
_entity_poly.entity_id
_entity_poly.type
_entity_poly.pdbx_seq_one_letter_code
_entity_poly.pdbx_strand_id
1 'polypeptide(L)'
;GFLIALVIMIPGFTPGQLMSALGIGSVAIGFAFKDIFQNLLSGILILLSEPFRIGDSIVVNSLEGTVEDIQIRATFLRSPDGRRIVIPNATVYTSALTVNTAYQQRRCEFVVGIGYDDDEQKAKQIILDILNNDRNV
;
A
#
# COMPACT_ATOMS: atom_id res chain seq x y z
N GLY A 1 41.12 15.99 -5.20
CA GLY A 1 41.77 16.30 -6.47
C GLY A 1 40.88 17.14 -7.38
N PHE A 2 39.85 16.55 -7.98
CA PHE A 2 39.00 17.18 -8.99
C PHE A 2 38.36 18.53 -8.57
N LEU A 3 37.77 18.60 -7.38
CA LEU A 3 37.12 19.82 -6.89
C LEU A 3 38.10 20.99 -6.66
N ILE A 4 39.31 20.70 -6.19
CA ILE A 4 40.36 21.71 -6.00
C ILE A 4 40.88 22.19 -7.36
N ALA A 5 41.03 21.28 -8.33
CA ALA A 5 41.41 21.64 -9.69
C ALA A 5 40.38 22.56 -10.38
N LEU A 6 39.09 22.34 -10.13
CA LEU A 6 37.99 23.18 -10.65
C LEU A 6 38.05 24.63 -10.15
N VAL A 7 38.38 24.83 -8.87
CA VAL A 7 38.52 26.16 -8.25
C VAL A 7 39.73 26.91 -8.82
N ILE A 8 40.83 26.20 -9.10
CA ILE A 8 42.06 26.79 -9.64
C ILE A 8 41.91 27.11 -11.15
N MET A 9 41.17 26.27 -11.89
CA MET A 9 41.03 26.38 -13.35
C MET A 9 40.04 27.47 -13.80
N ILE A 10 39.07 27.86 -12.94
CA ILE A 10 38.06 28.87 -13.26
C ILE A 10 38.40 30.18 -12.53
N PRO A 11 38.94 31.20 -13.22
CA PRO A 11 39.27 32.48 -12.59
C PRO A 11 38.00 33.14 -12.03
N GLY A 12 38.04 33.56 -10.76
CA GLY A 12 36.91 34.18 -10.07
C GLY A 12 35.94 33.21 -9.40
N PHE A 13 36.16 31.89 -9.51
CA PHE A 13 35.38 30.88 -8.80
C PHE A 13 35.93 30.68 -7.39
N THR A 14 35.15 31.03 -6.36
CA THR A 14 35.60 30.89 -4.98
C THR A 14 35.25 29.51 -4.39
N PRO A 15 36.00 29.02 -3.39
CA PRO A 15 35.62 27.81 -2.66
C PRO A 15 34.19 27.88 -2.09
N GLY A 16 33.72 29.07 -1.68
CA GLY A 16 32.36 29.29 -1.21
C GLY A 16 31.31 29.04 -2.29
N GLN A 17 31.52 29.55 -3.51
CA GLN A 17 30.62 29.31 -4.65
C GLN A 17 30.59 27.83 -5.05
N LEU A 18 31.74 27.13 -4.99
CA LEU A 18 31.78 25.70 -5.21
C LEU A 18 30.93 24.95 -4.17
N MET A 19 31.06 25.30 -2.89
CA MET A 19 30.26 24.69 -1.82
C MET A 19 28.76 24.98 -2.00
N SER A 20 28.38 26.20 -2.39
CA SER A 20 26.99 26.53 -2.71
C SER A 20 26.45 25.70 -3.87
N ALA A 21 27.22 25.57 -4.96
CA ALA A 21 26.83 24.79 -6.12
C ALA A 21 26.70 23.29 -5.80
N LEU A 22 27.64 22.74 -5.01
CA LEU A 22 27.58 21.35 -4.54
C LEU A 22 26.43 21.12 -3.57
N GLY A 23 26.14 22.07 -2.68
CA GLY A 23 25.01 22.00 -1.76
C GLY A 23 23.68 21.92 -2.52
N ILE A 24 23.47 22.84 -3.47
CA ILE A 24 22.27 22.84 -4.32
C ILE A 24 22.21 21.58 -5.18
N GLY A 25 23.33 21.19 -5.80
CA GLY A 25 23.42 19.99 -6.64
C GLY A 25 23.13 18.70 -5.87
N SER A 26 23.62 18.58 -4.64
CA SER A 26 23.39 17.41 -3.78
C SER A 26 21.92 17.28 -3.39
N VAL A 27 21.27 18.40 -3.07
CA VAL A 27 19.82 18.43 -2.77
C VAL A 27 19.01 18.03 -4.00
N ALA A 28 19.36 18.55 -5.18
CA ALA A 28 18.68 18.20 -6.43
C ALA A 28 18.81 16.69 -6.75
N ILE A 29 20.00 16.11 -6.58
CA ILE A 29 20.24 14.67 -6.73
C ILE A 29 19.43 13.89 -5.69
N GLY A 30 19.43 14.31 -4.43
CA GLY A 30 18.66 13.67 -3.36
C GLY A 30 17.15 13.64 -3.67
N PHE A 31 16.61 14.73 -4.19
CA PHE A 31 15.22 14.78 -4.65
C PHE A 31 14.96 13.84 -5.83
N ALA A 32 15.89 13.75 -6.80
CA ALA A 32 15.75 12.85 -7.94
C ALA A 32 15.69 11.36 -7.52
N PHE A 33 16.40 10.98 -6.45
CA PHE A 33 16.39 9.60 -5.93
C PHE A 33 15.39 9.33 -4.81
N LYS A 34 14.63 10.34 -4.37
CA LYS A 34 13.71 10.25 -3.22
C LYS A 34 12.78 9.04 -3.31
N ASP A 35 12.15 8.83 -4.45
CA ASP A 35 11.15 7.77 -4.62
C ASP A 35 11.75 6.37 -4.62
N ILE A 36 12.99 6.23 -5.11
CA ILE A 36 13.72 4.95 -5.08
C ILE A 36 14.03 4.56 -3.64
N PHE A 37 14.57 5.49 -2.86
CA PHE A 37 14.87 5.26 -1.44
C PHE A 37 13.60 4.99 -0.63
N GLN A 38 12.53 5.74 -0.90
CA GLN A 38 11.25 5.57 -0.22
C GLN A 38 10.68 4.16 -0.46
N ASN A 39 10.64 3.67 -1.71
CA ASN A 39 10.13 2.33 -2.01
C ASN A 39 11.00 1.21 -1.43
N LEU A 40 12.33 1.38 -1.48
CA LEU A 40 13.27 0.44 -0.89
C LEU A 40 13.07 0.31 0.62
N LEU A 41 13.04 1.44 1.33
CA LEU A 41 12.88 1.46 2.78
C LEU A 41 11.51 0.90 3.19
N SER A 42 10.44 1.29 2.49
CA SER A 42 9.11 0.73 2.72
C SER A 42 9.06 -0.78 2.51
N GLY A 43 9.74 -1.31 1.48
CA GLY A 43 9.84 -2.76 1.27
C GLY A 43 10.53 -3.47 2.43
N ILE A 44 11.67 -2.95 2.89
CA ILE A 44 12.38 -3.51 4.05
C ILE A 44 11.50 -3.46 5.30
N LEU A 45 10.80 -2.35 5.55
CA LEU A 45 9.94 -2.20 6.72
C LEU A 45 8.73 -3.14 6.67
N ILE A 46 8.12 -3.35 5.50
CA ILE A 46 7.04 -4.35 5.34
C ILE A 46 7.55 -5.74 5.71
N LEU A 47 8.73 -6.13 5.24
CA LEU A 47 9.32 -7.44 5.54
C LEU A 47 9.70 -7.59 7.02
N LEU A 48 10.14 -6.51 7.68
CA LEU A 48 10.52 -6.55 9.10
C LEU A 48 9.33 -6.48 10.07
N SER A 49 8.31 -5.70 9.73
CA SER A 49 7.13 -5.51 10.60
C SER A 49 6.00 -6.49 10.32
N GLU A 50 6.03 -7.17 9.16
CA GLU A 50 5.02 -8.12 8.69
C GLU A 50 3.56 -7.69 9.00
N PRO A 51 3.11 -6.48 8.59
CA PRO A 51 1.74 -6.04 8.85
C PRO A 51 0.70 -6.89 8.10
N PHE A 52 1.16 -7.64 7.08
CA PHE A 52 0.46 -8.67 6.33
C PHE A 52 1.50 -9.64 5.76
N ARG A 53 1.07 -10.80 5.30
CA ARG A 53 1.92 -11.85 4.73
C ARG A 53 1.45 -12.27 3.34
N ILE A 54 2.32 -12.99 2.63
CA ILE A 54 1.93 -13.68 1.39
C ILE A 54 0.77 -14.62 1.72
N GLY A 55 -0.29 -14.55 0.92
CA GLY A 55 -1.55 -15.28 1.13
C GLY A 55 -2.64 -14.46 1.81
N ASP A 56 -2.33 -13.33 2.44
CA ASP A 56 -3.35 -12.47 3.01
C ASP A 56 -4.17 -11.77 1.94
N SER A 57 -5.49 -11.68 2.16
CA SER A 57 -6.32 -10.76 1.39
C SER A 57 -6.19 -9.38 2.03
N ILE A 58 -5.80 -8.39 1.24
CA ILE A 58 -5.65 -7.02 1.70
C ILE A 58 -6.41 -6.06 0.79
N VAL A 59 -6.84 -4.95 1.38
CA VAL A 59 -7.39 -3.79 0.68
C VAL A 59 -6.48 -2.60 0.95
N VAL A 60 -5.92 -2.03 -0.12
CA VAL A 60 -5.08 -0.84 -0.07
C VAL A 60 -5.71 0.20 -0.98
N ASN A 61 -6.13 1.34 -0.43
CA ASN A 61 -6.94 2.33 -1.14
C ASN A 61 -8.21 1.69 -1.72
N SER A 62 -8.36 1.66 -3.05
CA SER A 62 -9.50 1.02 -3.75
C SER A 62 -9.09 -0.28 -4.46
N LEU A 63 -7.92 -0.83 -4.13
CA LEU A 63 -7.38 -2.05 -4.71
C LEU A 63 -7.51 -3.19 -3.69
N GLU A 64 -8.21 -4.25 -4.07
CA GLU A 64 -8.37 -5.46 -3.26
C GLU A 64 -7.76 -6.67 -3.97
N GLY A 65 -7.06 -7.50 -3.21
CA GLY A 65 -6.51 -8.75 -3.72
C GLY A 65 -5.75 -9.55 -2.68
N THR A 66 -5.34 -10.74 -3.07
CA THR A 66 -4.49 -11.63 -2.26
C THR A 66 -3.02 -11.37 -2.55
N VAL A 67 -2.21 -11.19 -1.51
CA VAL A 67 -0.77 -10.96 -1.64
C VAL A 67 -0.09 -12.20 -2.22
N GLU A 68 0.55 -12.07 -3.37
CA GLU A 68 1.29 -13.16 -4.01
C GLU A 68 2.79 -13.10 -3.76
N ASP A 69 3.36 -11.90 -3.77
CA ASP A 69 4.80 -11.68 -3.70
C ASP A 69 5.11 -10.27 -3.16
N ILE A 70 6.18 -10.16 -2.39
CA ILE A 70 6.68 -8.89 -1.83
C ILE A 70 8.12 -8.74 -2.30
N GLN A 71 8.33 -7.86 -3.28
CA GLN A 71 9.66 -7.56 -3.80
C GLN A 71 10.20 -6.26 -3.19
N ILE A 72 11.47 -5.97 -3.45
CA ILE A 72 12.18 -4.81 -2.91
C ILE A 72 11.46 -3.47 -3.17
N ARG A 73 10.80 -3.32 -4.32
CA ARG A 73 10.16 -2.05 -4.72
C ARG A 73 8.63 -2.09 -4.79
N ALA A 74 8.03 -3.27 -4.89
CA ALA A 74 6.59 -3.41 -5.08
C ALA A 74 6.05 -4.70 -4.46
N THR A 75 4.78 -4.64 -4.08
CA THR A 75 3.97 -5.76 -3.62
C THR A 75 3.00 -6.15 -4.74
N PHE A 76 2.88 -7.45 -5.00
CA PHE A 76 2.04 -8.02 -6.04
C PHE A 76 0.81 -8.64 -5.42
N LEU A 77 -0.37 -8.20 -5.86
CA LEU A 77 -1.65 -8.78 -5.47
C LEU A 77 -2.30 -9.49 -6.65
N ARG A 78 -3.01 -10.58 -6.39
CA ARG A 78 -3.98 -11.17 -7.31
C ARG A 78 -5.36 -10.64 -6.96
N SER A 79 -5.99 -9.92 -7.87
CA SER A 79 -7.37 -9.46 -7.68
C SER A 79 -8.36 -10.64 -7.74
N PRO A 80 -9.58 -10.48 -7.21
CA PRO A 80 -10.61 -11.51 -7.26
C PRO A 80 -10.99 -11.95 -8.68
N ASP A 81 -10.82 -11.09 -9.67
CA ASP A 81 -11.06 -11.37 -11.09
C ASP A 81 -9.82 -11.95 -11.83
N GLY A 82 -8.75 -12.27 -11.09
CA GLY A 82 -7.57 -12.97 -11.61
C GLY A 82 -6.50 -12.09 -12.25
N ARG A 83 -6.63 -10.76 -12.20
CA ARG A 83 -5.59 -9.82 -12.66
C ARG A 83 -4.48 -9.69 -11.62
N ARG A 84 -3.29 -9.27 -12.09
CA ARG A 84 -2.15 -8.94 -11.21
C ARG A 84 -2.08 -7.45 -10.98
N ILE A 85 -2.23 -7.03 -9.73
CA ILE A 85 -2.07 -5.64 -9.29
C ILE A 85 -0.65 -5.48 -8.75
N VAL A 86 0.05 -4.45 -9.22
CA VAL A 86 1.41 -4.13 -8.75
C VAL A 86 1.35 -2.80 -8.01
N ILE A 87 1.61 -2.83 -6.70
CA ILE A 87 1.54 -1.64 -5.84
C ILE A 87 2.95 -1.29 -5.36
N PRO A 88 3.44 -0.06 -5.56
CA PRO A 88 4.70 0.38 -4.98
C PRO A 88 4.69 0.23 -3.46
N ASN A 89 5.78 -0.29 -2.88
CA ASN A 89 5.85 -0.53 -1.44
C ASN A 89 5.64 0.74 -0.63
N ALA A 90 6.09 1.89 -1.14
CA ALA A 90 5.85 3.19 -0.53
C ALA A 90 4.34 3.46 -0.35
N THR A 91 3.52 3.13 -1.33
CA THR A 91 2.06 3.30 -1.27
C THR A 91 1.45 2.36 -0.24
N VAL A 92 1.84 1.08 -0.25
CA VAL A 92 1.32 0.09 0.72
C VAL A 92 1.66 0.47 2.16
N TYR A 93 2.89 0.93 2.40
CA TYR A 93 3.36 1.27 3.74
C TYR A 93 2.78 2.59 4.28
N THR A 94 2.50 3.56 3.42
CA THR A 94 2.02 4.90 3.85
C THR A 94 0.51 5.05 3.81
N SER A 95 -0.20 4.18 3.09
CA SER A 95 -1.67 4.22 3.01
C SER A 95 -2.30 3.43 4.15
N ALA A 96 -3.54 3.76 4.49
CA ALA A 96 -4.37 2.87 5.32
C ALA A 96 -4.59 1.56 4.56
N LEU A 97 -4.41 0.44 5.27
CA LEU A 97 -4.50 -0.91 4.73
C LEU A 97 -5.44 -1.73 5.62
N THR A 98 -6.30 -2.53 5.01
CA THR A 98 -7.18 -3.46 5.72
C THR A 98 -6.76 -4.87 5.38
N VAL A 99 -6.49 -5.70 6.39
CA VAL A 99 -6.17 -7.11 6.21
C VAL A 99 -7.43 -7.92 6.47
N ASN A 100 -8.06 -8.34 5.38
CA ASN A 100 -9.30 -9.11 5.36
C ASN A 100 -9.16 -10.49 6.03
N THR A 101 -7.94 -11.02 6.13
CA THR A 101 -7.63 -12.35 6.67
C THR A 101 -6.96 -12.31 8.05
N ALA A 102 -6.84 -11.13 8.67
CA ALA A 102 -6.17 -10.99 9.96
C ALA A 102 -6.89 -11.76 11.10
N TYR A 103 -8.20 -11.96 10.97
CA TYR A 103 -9.02 -12.66 11.95
C TYR A 103 -9.87 -13.73 11.27
N GLN A 104 -10.19 -14.81 12.00
CA GLN A 104 -10.93 -15.96 11.48
C GLN A 104 -12.39 -15.64 11.14
N GLN A 105 -13.01 -14.70 11.85
CA GLN A 105 -14.41 -14.34 11.70
C GLN A 105 -14.54 -12.87 11.31
N ARG A 106 -15.48 -12.60 10.40
CA ARG A 106 -15.82 -11.25 9.95
C ARG A 106 -17.33 -11.10 9.93
N ARG A 107 -17.79 -9.90 10.30
CA ARG A 107 -19.21 -9.57 10.23
C ARG A 107 -19.61 -9.37 8.77
N CYS A 108 -20.60 -10.13 8.32
CA CYS A 108 -21.30 -9.87 7.07
C CYS A 108 -22.52 -8.98 7.36
N GLU A 109 -22.81 -8.04 6.47
CA GLU A 109 -23.95 -7.13 6.60
C GLU A 109 -24.73 -7.16 5.28
N PHE A 110 -26.05 -7.35 5.39
CA PHE A 110 -26.94 -7.46 4.25
C PHE A 110 -28.11 -6.50 4.44
N VAL A 111 -28.44 -5.76 3.39
CA VAL A 111 -29.65 -4.93 3.34
C VAL A 111 -30.65 -5.66 2.44
N VAL A 112 -31.72 -6.15 3.04
CA VAL A 112 -32.78 -6.87 2.33
C VAL A 112 -33.99 -5.95 2.20
N GLY A 113 -34.37 -5.63 0.97
CA GLY A 113 -35.62 -4.92 0.68
C GLY A 113 -36.79 -5.91 0.60
N ILE A 114 -37.91 -5.55 1.19
CA ILE A 114 -39.19 -6.28 1.07
C ILE A 114 -40.21 -5.42 0.33
N GLY A 115 -41.19 -6.03 -0.34
CA GLY A 115 -42.26 -5.29 -0.99
C GLY A 115 -43.09 -4.51 0.03
N TYR A 116 -43.67 -3.38 -0.39
CA TYR A 116 -44.49 -2.56 0.52
C TYR A 116 -45.74 -3.28 1.04
N ASP A 117 -46.25 -4.23 0.25
CA ASP A 117 -47.41 -5.05 0.61
C ASP A 117 -47.00 -6.36 1.34
N ASP A 118 -45.70 -6.62 1.51
CA ASP A 118 -45.21 -7.81 2.20
C ASP A 118 -45.26 -7.64 3.72
N ASP A 119 -45.48 -8.75 4.42
CA ASP A 119 -45.46 -8.79 5.88
C ASP A 119 -44.03 -8.74 6.42
N GLU A 120 -43.69 -7.62 7.07
CA GLU A 120 -42.39 -7.39 7.72
C GLU A 120 -42.03 -8.48 8.75
N GLN A 121 -43.01 -8.89 9.57
CA GLN A 121 -42.76 -9.88 10.62
C GLN A 121 -42.44 -11.24 10.00
N LYS A 122 -43.19 -11.63 8.97
CA LYS A 122 -42.95 -12.86 8.22
C LYS A 122 -41.58 -12.85 7.54
N ALA A 123 -41.20 -11.72 6.93
CA ALA A 123 -39.88 -11.58 6.30
C ALA A 123 -38.75 -11.70 7.33
N LYS A 124 -38.86 -11.02 8.47
CA LYS A 124 -37.88 -11.11 9.57
C LYS A 124 -37.74 -12.54 10.08
N GLN A 125 -38.85 -13.25 10.23
CA GLN A 125 -38.84 -14.62 10.71
C GLN A 125 -38.14 -15.56 9.73
N ILE A 126 -38.43 -15.45 8.42
CA ILE A 126 -37.73 -16.22 7.38
C ILE A 126 -36.22 -15.94 7.40
N ILE A 127 -35.81 -14.67 7.51
CA ILE A 127 -34.38 -14.31 7.55
C ILE A 127 -33.71 -14.94 8.77
N LEU A 128 -34.32 -14.86 9.96
CA LEU A 128 -33.78 -15.48 11.17
C LEU A 128 -33.72 -17.01 11.07
N ASP A 129 -34.73 -17.63 10.46
CA ASP A 129 -34.77 -19.08 10.27
C ASP A 129 -33.66 -19.55 9.30
N ILE A 130 -33.35 -18.76 8.28
CA ILE A 130 -32.22 -19.02 7.37
C ILE A 130 -30.89 -18.87 8.11
N LEU A 131 -30.71 -17.74 8.82
CA LEU A 131 -29.46 -17.47 9.56
C LEU A 131 -29.18 -18.51 10.64
N ASN A 132 -30.21 -19.03 11.30
CA ASN A 132 -30.05 -20.06 12.35
C ASN A 132 -29.81 -21.48 11.79
N ASN A 133 -30.22 -21.75 10.54
CA ASN A 133 -30.02 -23.06 9.91
C ASN A 133 -28.72 -23.16 9.11
N ASP A 134 -28.11 -22.04 8.75
CA ASP A 134 -26.89 -22.04 7.95
C ASP A 134 -25.65 -22.25 8.83
N ARG A 135 -24.93 -23.36 8.63
CA ARG A 135 -23.75 -23.74 9.44
C ARG A 135 -22.50 -22.88 9.16
N ASN A 136 -22.56 -22.04 8.13
CA ASN A 136 -21.43 -21.22 7.66
C ASN A 136 -21.63 -19.71 7.93
N VAL A 137 -22.67 -19.33 8.68
CA VAL A 137 -22.96 -17.96 9.12
C VAL A 137 -22.80 -17.84 10.63
#